data_AF-A0A932UU33-F1
#
_entry.id   AF-A0A932UU33-F1
#
_cell.length_a   1.000
_cell.length_b   1.000
_cell.length_c   1.000
_cell.angle_alpha   90.00
_cell.angle_beta   90.00
_cell.angle_gamma   90.00
#
_symmetry.space_group_name_H-M   'P 1'
#
loop_
_entity.id
_entity.type
_entity.pdbx_description
1 polymer ?
#
loop_
_entity_poly.entity_id
_entity_poly.type
_entity_poly.pdbx_seq_one_letter_code
_entity_poly.pdbx_strand_id
1 'polypeptide(L)'
;SPRSEDILIATGERLSAHLLTATLRDRGIDSRTVDLTYAVPEEQGHTVDPQFFRGLQPTFAKLCEPQGGEVPVVTGFFGLVAGGLLNSIGRGYTDFTTALIAAGLGRDKADEMQVWKEVDGILTADPRRVPNARVLSSITPLEASELTYFGSEVLHPFTMERVTAARIPIRIKNTFAPDNPGTVILDEVRDRHSPVTAVTAKSGITIFSVLSNRMYNAYGFLSRVFNVLNDHGVVVDLVSTSEVSISCTAERADTVYRARADLEKLGDVSIVQERSILAMVGTGMKYAVGTAGRMFAALAGAGINIEMISQGASEINISCVIKAEDTEKALRAIHQVFLEGE
;
A
#
# COMPACT_ATOMS: atom_id res chain seq x y z
N SER A 1 11.71 21.21 15.47
CA SER A 1 12.11 21.17 14.05
C SER A 1 12.10 19.72 13.62
N PRO A 2 11.94 19.40 12.32
CA PRO A 2 11.91 18.01 11.84
C PRO A 2 13.12 17.19 12.32
N ARG A 3 14.30 17.80 12.31
CA ARG A 3 15.54 17.20 12.81
C ARG A 3 15.48 16.82 14.30
N SER A 4 14.86 17.64 15.15
CA SER A 4 14.73 17.34 16.58
C SER A 4 13.71 16.23 16.85
N GLU A 5 12.64 16.18 16.07
CA GLU A 5 11.62 15.12 16.16
C GLU A 5 12.22 13.76 15.78
N ASP A 6 13.00 13.71 14.71
CA ASP A 6 13.70 12.49 14.30
C ASP A 6 14.65 11.96 15.38
N ILE A 7 15.41 12.83 16.04
CA ILE A 7 16.32 12.44 17.14
C ILE A 7 15.54 11.87 18.33
N LEU A 8 14.38 12.45 18.63
CA LEU A 8 13.54 11.98 19.73
C LEU A 8 13.00 10.58 19.45
N ILE A 9 12.55 10.32 18.22
CA ILE A 9 12.08 8.98 17.80
C ILE A 9 13.22 7.97 17.76
N ALA A 10 14.39 8.37 17.24
CA ALA A 10 15.59 7.53 17.22
C ALA A 10 15.95 7.01 18.62
N THR A 11 15.71 7.80 19.66
CA THR A 11 15.96 7.40 21.05
C THR A 11 15.12 6.17 21.45
N GLY A 12 13.85 6.12 21.05
CA GLY A 12 12.97 4.98 21.33
C GLY A 12 13.45 3.69 20.66
N GLU A 13 13.83 3.77 19.39
CA GLU A 13 14.38 2.65 18.61
C GLU A 13 15.67 2.12 19.22
N ARG A 14 16.58 3.01 19.64
CA ARG A 14 17.85 2.65 20.29
C ARG A 14 17.62 1.91 21.61
N LEU A 15 16.71 2.42 22.44
CA LEU A 15 16.37 1.76 23.71
C LEU A 15 15.77 0.37 23.47
N SER A 16 14.85 0.24 22.50
CA SER A 16 14.25 -1.04 22.10
C SER A 16 15.31 -2.05 21.64
N ALA A 17 16.20 -1.62 20.73
CA ALA A 17 17.26 -2.47 20.21
C ALA A 17 18.24 -2.93 21.31
N HIS A 18 18.61 -2.05 22.24
CA HIS A 18 19.45 -2.43 23.38
C HIS A 18 18.76 -3.42 24.32
N LEU A 19 17.49 -3.19 24.64
CA LEU A 19 16.71 -4.08 25.51
C LEU A 19 16.56 -5.48 24.89
N LEU A 20 16.26 -5.55 23.59
CA LEU A 20 16.13 -6.81 22.87
C LEU A 20 17.47 -7.57 22.81
N THR A 21 18.57 -6.89 22.50
CA THR A 21 19.92 -7.50 22.55
C THR A 21 20.23 -8.07 23.94
N ALA A 22 19.99 -7.30 25.01
CA ALA A 22 20.20 -7.77 26.36
C ALA A 22 19.35 -9.01 26.68
N THR A 23 18.09 -9.00 26.24
CA THR A 23 17.13 -10.10 26.41
C THR A 23 17.53 -11.37 25.65
N LEU A 24 18.11 -11.24 24.46
CA LEU A 24 18.65 -12.37 23.69
C LEU A 24 19.88 -12.97 24.37
N ARG A 25 20.81 -12.14 24.83
CA ARG A 25 22.00 -12.57 25.57
C ARG A 25 21.65 -13.28 26.87
N ASP A 26 20.68 -12.78 27.62
CA ASP A 26 20.18 -13.42 28.84
C ASP A 26 19.60 -14.83 28.57
N ARG A 27 19.05 -15.04 27.37
CA ARG A 27 18.59 -16.36 26.89
C ARG A 27 19.68 -17.21 26.23
N GLY A 28 20.95 -16.81 26.29
CA GLY A 28 22.07 -17.55 25.73
C GLY A 28 22.22 -17.41 24.20
N ILE A 29 21.53 -16.47 23.57
CA ILE A 29 21.66 -16.17 22.14
C ILE A 29 22.67 -15.02 21.99
N ASP A 30 23.82 -15.32 21.35
CA ASP A 30 24.79 -14.27 21.04
C ASP A 30 24.19 -13.24 20.09
N SER A 31 24.33 -11.97 20.42
CA SER A 31 23.69 -10.88 19.70
C SER A 31 24.43 -9.56 19.91
N ARG A 32 24.28 -8.62 18.97
CA ARG A 32 24.84 -7.26 19.07
C ARG A 32 23.83 -6.22 18.63
N THR A 33 23.83 -5.07 19.30
CA THR A 33 23.07 -3.91 18.83
C THR A 33 23.81 -3.23 17.68
N VAL A 34 23.07 -2.89 16.62
CA VAL A 34 23.56 -2.11 15.47
C VAL A 34 22.75 -0.82 15.41
N ASP A 35 23.41 0.29 15.75
CA ASP A 35 22.79 1.61 15.74
C ASP A 35 23.02 2.28 14.38
N LEU A 36 21.96 2.44 13.61
CA LEU A 36 22.00 3.09 12.31
C LEU A 36 21.78 4.61 12.39
N THR A 37 21.56 5.21 13.56
CA THR A 37 21.21 6.64 13.72
C THR A 37 22.17 7.60 13.00
N TYR A 38 23.43 7.20 12.82
CA TYR A 38 24.47 7.99 12.15
C TYR A 38 25.02 7.31 10.89
N ALA A 39 24.28 6.38 10.29
CA ALA A 39 24.70 5.64 9.11
C ALA A 39 24.58 6.43 7.80
N VAL A 40 23.87 7.56 7.81
CA VAL A 40 23.77 8.50 6.67
C VAL A 40 24.89 9.55 6.77
N PRO A 41 25.79 9.66 5.77
CA PRO A 41 26.81 10.70 5.74
C PRO A 41 26.22 12.11 5.63
N GLU A 42 26.75 13.07 6.40
CA GLU A 42 26.28 14.47 6.38
C GLU A 42 26.38 15.13 4.99
N GLU A 43 27.32 14.68 4.16
CA GLU A 43 27.58 15.24 2.81
C GLU A 43 26.56 14.82 1.74
N GLN A 44 25.72 13.80 1.98
CA GLN A 44 24.75 13.28 1.00
C GLN A 44 23.34 13.92 1.10
N GLY A 45 23.17 14.92 1.96
CA GLY A 45 21.87 15.36 2.48
C GLY A 45 21.21 16.59 1.84
N HIS A 46 21.13 16.71 0.51
CA HIS A 46 20.30 17.76 -0.11
C HIS A 46 19.05 17.24 -0.83
N THR A 47 19.09 16.04 -1.40
CA THR A 47 17.94 15.45 -2.10
C THR A 47 17.72 14.02 -1.65
N VAL A 48 16.57 13.75 -1.03
CA VAL A 48 16.16 12.39 -0.64
C VAL A 48 15.42 11.77 -1.81
N ASP A 49 16.12 10.97 -2.60
CA ASP A 49 15.59 10.37 -3.82
C ASP A 49 15.90 8.86 -3.90
N PRO A 50 15.40 8.17 -4.94
CA PRO A 50 15.69 6.75 -5.10
C PRO A 50 17.17 6.35 -5.22
N GLN A 51 18.04 7.25 -5.67
CA GLN A 51 19.48 6.99 -5.83
C GLN A 51 20.20 7.10 -4.48
N PHE A 52 19.83 8.10 -3.68
CA PHE A 52 20.30 8.28 -2.31
C PHE A 52 20.12 6.98 -1.50
N PHE A 53 18.90 6.42 -1.48
CA PHE A 53 18.62 5.17 -0.76
C PHE A 53 19.41 3.97 -1.30
N ARG A 54 19.63 3.89 -2.62
CA ARG A 54 20.46 2.83 -3.21
C ARG A 54 21.92 2.94 -2.74
N GLY A 55 22.43 4.16 -2.59
CA GLY A 55 23.77 4.42 -2.08
C GLY A 55 24.00 3.98 -0.62
N LEU A 56 22.95 3.91 0.19
CA LEU A 56 23.03 3.47 1.59
C LEU A 56 23.10 1.93 1.74
N GLN A 57 22.59 1.19 0.76
CA GLN A 57 22.45 -0.28 0.83
C GLN A 57 23.76 -1.00 1.17
N PRO A 58 24.92 -0.70 0.53
CA PRO A 58 26.18 -1.39 0.85
C PRO A 58 26.67 -1.12 2.26
N THR A 59 26.48 0.12 2.75
CA THR A 59 26.84 0.51 4.13
C THR A 59 25.98 -0.25 5.13
N PHE A 60 24.67 -0.32 4.89
CA PHE A 60 23.73 -0.97 5.80
C PHE A 60 23.97 -2.46 5.85
N ALA A 61 24.18 -3.10 4.69
CA ALA A 61 24.57 -4.49 4.60
C ALA A 61 25.83 -4.78 5.41
N LYS A 62 26.91 -4.03 5.17
CA LYS A 62 28.18 -4.21 5.90
C LYS A 62 28.03 -4.05 7.41
N LEU A 63 27.24 -3.08 7.87
CA LEU A 63 27.00 -2.85 9.30
C LEU A 63 26.15 -3.95 9.95
N CYS A 64 25.28 -4.58 9.17
CA CYS A 64 24.33 -5.59 9.64
C CYS A 64 24.77 -7.03 9.39
N GLU A 65 25.87 -7.28 8.66
CA GLU A 65 26.41 -8.63 8.50
C GLU A 65 26.87 -9.22 9.85
N PRO A 66 26.52 -10.49 10.16
CA PRO A 66 27.08 -11.20 11.31
C PRO A 66 28.60 -11.32 11.19
N GLN A 67 29.34 -11.02 12.26
CA GLN A 67 30.81 -11.05 12.28
C GLN A 67 31.36 -12.37 12.83
N GLY A 68 30.58 -13.07 13.65
CA GLY A 68 30.92 -14.33 14.32
C GLY A 68 29.73 -15.28 14.51
N GLY A 69 28.64 -15.06 13.76
CA GLY A 69 27.39 -15.83 13.90
C GLY A 69 26.43 -15.26 14.96
N GLU A 70 26.72 -14.08 15.50
CA GLU A 70 25.84 -13.35 16.40
C GLU A 70 24.61 -12.80 15.67
N VAL A 71 23.51 -12.60 16.40
CA VAL A 71 22.29 -11.97 15.87
C VAL A 71 22.42 -10.44 15.94
N PRO A 72 22.48 -9.73 14.80
CA PRO A 72 22.45 -8.27 14.77
C PRO A 72 21.03 -7.75 15.05
N VAL A 73 20.88 -6.99 16.13
CA VAL A 73 19.64 -6.28 16.48
C VAL A 73 19.79 -4.82 16.04
N VAL A 74 19.09 -4.46 14.97
CA VAL A 74 19.30 -3.19 14.26
C VAL A 74 18.21 -2.18 14.63
N THR A 75 18.57 -0.90 14.77
CA THR A 75 17.58 0.18 14.96
C THR A 75 16.78 0.42 13.68
N GLY A 76 15.46 0.60 13.80
CA GLY A 76 14.61 0.94 12.64
C GLY A 76 14.87 2.33 12.07
N PHE A 77 15.41 3.25 12.88
CA PHE A 77 15.84 4.58 12.45
C PHE A 77 17.30 4.57 11.97
N PHE A 78 17.60 5.23 10.84
CA PHE A 78 18.93 5.15 10.20
C PHE A 78 19.61 6.47 9.82
N GLY A 79 19.08 7.63 10.20
CA GLY A 79 19.80 8.87 9.90
C GLY A 79 18.97 10.13 9.86
N LEU A 80 19.68 11.26 9.99
CA LEU A 80 19.14 12.60 9.78
C LEU A 80 19.11 12.89 8.28
N VAL A 81 18.02 12.49 7.63
CA VAL A 81 17.79 12.78 6.22
C VAL A 81 17.27 14.21 6.03
N ALA A 82 17.56 14.83 4.89
CA ALA A 82 17.07 16.17 4.58
C ALA A 82 15.53 16.21 4.57
N GLY A 83 14.93 17.11 5.35
CA GLY A 83 13.47 17.16 5.53
C GLY A 83 12.92 16.23 6.62
N GLY A 84 13.73 15.28 7.09
CA GLY A 84 13.44 14.33 8.15
C GLY A 84 12.88 13.00 7.64
N LEU A 85 13.31 11.90 8.27
CA LEU A 85 12.98 10.53 7.83
C LEU A 85 11.46 10.30 7.82
N LEU A 86 10.77 10.79 8.85
CA LEU A 86 9.32 10.69 8.96
C LEU A 86 8.58 11.44 7.87
N ASN A 87 9.08 12.61 7.46
CA ASN A 87 8.42 13.41 6.44
C ASN A 87 8.66 12.84 5.04
N SER A 88 9.84 12.24 4.81
CA SER A 88 10.17 11.64 3.52
C SER A 88 9.53 10.27 3.30
N ILE A 89 9.51 9.42 4.33
CA ILE A 89 9.08 8.01 4.21
C ILE A 89 7.74 7.75 4.89
N GLY A 90 7.42 8.50 5.95
CA GLY A 90 6.18 8.31 6.71
C GLY A 90 6.24 7.16 7.71
N ARG A 91 5.05 6.69 8.10
CA ARG A 91 4.89 5.51 8.96
C ARG A 91 5.28 4.26 8.15
N GLY A 92 6.12 3.39 8.74
CA GLY A 92 6.69 2.22 8.04
C GLY A 92 8.17 2.35 7.69
N TYR A 93 8.85 3.38 8.20
CA TYR A 93 10.30 3.55 8.00
C TYR A 93 11.12 2.35 8.52
N THR A 94 10.67 1.63 9.56
CA THR A 94 11.36 0.42 10.05
C THR A 94 11.33 -0.71 9.01
N ASP A 95 10.19 -0.91 8.35
CA ASP A 95 10.08 -1.86 7.23
C ASP A 95 10.99 -1.42 6.08
N PHE A 96 11.00 -0.11 5.79
CA PHE A 96 11.88 0.45 4.76
C PHE A 96 13.38 0.24 5.06
N THR A 97 13.79 0.40 6.31
CA THR A 97 15.17 0.14 6.76
C THR A 97 15.55 -1.33 6.57
N THR A 98 14.66 -2.23 6.97
CA THR A 98 14.81 -3.67 6.74
C THR A 98 14.96 -3.96 5.25
N ALA A 99 14.16 -3.29 4.41
CA ALA A 99 14.24 -3.42 2.97
C ALA A 99 15.58 -2.94 2.38
N LEU A 100 16.15 -1.85 2.90
CA LEU A 100 17.49 -1.38 2.48
C LEU A 100 18.59 -2.37 2.86
N ILE A 101 18.50 -2.94 4.07
CA ILE A 101 19.45 -3.97 4.54
C ILE A 101 19.35 -5.22 3.67
N ALA A 102 18.14 -5.74 3.48
CA ALA A 102 17.90 -6.92 2.64
C ALA A 102 18.41 -6.70 1.21
N ALA A 103 18.05 -5.58 0.59
CA ALA A 103 18.49 -5.24 -0.76
C ALA A 103 20.03 -5.11 -0.86
N GLY A 104 20.69 -4.59 0.18
CA GLY A 104 22.15 -4.47 0.23
C GLY A 104 22.87 -5.80 0.45
N LEU A 105 22.29 -6.71 1.25
CA LEU A 105 22.81 -8.06 1.43
C LEU A 105 22.67 -8.91 0.16
N GLY A 106 21.60 -8.66 -0.61
CA GLY A 106 21.30 -9.37 -1.85
C GLY A 106 20.83 -10.81 -1.61
N ARG A 107 20.37 -11.47 -2.69
CA ARG A 107 19.84 -12.85 -2.63
C ARG A 107 20.85 -13.90 -2.19
N ASP A 108 22.14 -13.63 -2.28
CA ASP A 108 23.18 -14.59 -1.88
C ASP A 108 23.28 -14.74 -0.35
N LYS A 109 22.82 -13.73 0.39
CA LYS A 109 22.87 -13.69 1.87
C LYS A 109 21.51 -13.54 2.53
N ALA A 110 20.49 -13.09 1.81
CA ALA A 110 19.13 -12.88 2.31
C ALA A 110 18.12 -13.69 1.50
N ASP A 111 17.63 -14.79 2.09
CA ASP A 111 16.63 -15.66 1.46
C ASP A 111 15.24 -15.01 1.38
N GLU A 112 14.85 -14.25 2.41
CA GLU A 112 13.61 -13.48 2.47
C GLU A 112 13.69 -12.33 3.47
N MET A 113 12.86 -11.31 3.28
CA MET A 113 12.57 -10.29 4.29
C MET A 113 11.27 -10.67 5.01
N GLN A 114 11.32 -10.86 6.33
CA GLN A 114 10.13 -11.12 7.12
C GLN A 114 9.60 -9.85 7.80
N VAL A 115 8.28 -9.66 7.74
CA VAL A 115 7.56 -8.60 8.45
C VAL A 115 6.57 -9.26 9.38
N TRP A 116 6.74 -9.02 10.67
CA TRP A 116 5.95 -9.64 11.73
C TRP A 116 4.85 -8.68 12.20
N LYS A 117 3.60 -9.12 12.10
CA LYS A 117 2.38 -8.37 12.40
C LYS A 117 1.48 -9.12 13.38
N GLU A 118 0.37 -8.51 13.76
CA GLU A 118 -0.67 -9.11 14.61
C GLU A 118 -1.73 -9.89 13.80
N VAL A 119 -1.44 -10.18 12.53
CA VAL A 119 -2.34 -10.88 11.61
C VAL A 119 -1.63 -12.05 10.96
N ASP A 120 -2.40 -13.08 10.63
CA ASP A 120 -1.90 -14.32 9.99
C ASP A 120 -1.28 -14.11 8.61
N GLY A 121 -1.50 -12.96 7.98
CA GLY A 121 -0.98 -12.64 6.66
C GLY A 121 -1.94 -11.68 5.97
N ILE A 122 -1.93 -11.74 4.65
CA ILE A 122 -2.84 -10.97 3.79
C ILE A 122 -4.03 -11.85 3.49
N LEU A 123 -5.24 -11.36 3.72
CA LEU A 123 -6.46 -12.12 3.52
C LEU A 123 -7.12 -11.82 2.18
N THR A 124 -7.95 -12.77 1.72
CA THR A 124 -8.79 -12.62 0.52
C THR A 124 -9.84 -11.51 0.64
N ALA A 125 -10.21 -11.13 1.86
CA ALA A 125 -11.06 -9.98 2.20
C ALA A 125 -10.88 -9.62 3.69
N ASP A 126 -11.42 -8.49 4.16
CA ASP A 126 -11.44 -8.17 5.60
C ASP A 126 -12.31 -9.20 6.36
N PRO A 127 -11.74 -10.01 7.28
CA PRO A 127 -12.48 -11.05 7.99
C PRO A 127 -13.60 -10.50 8.88
N ARG A 128 -13.53 -9.21 9.26
CA ARG A 128 -14.61 -8.54 10.01
C ARG A 128 -15.87 -8.35 9.17
N ARG A 129 -15.71 -8.24 7.84
CA ARG A 129 -16.80 -8.01 6.88
C ARG A 129 -17.20 -9.30 6.16
N VAL A 130 -16.23 -10.18 5.89
CA VAL A 130 -16.40 -11.45 5.18
C VAL A 130 -15.87 -12.61 6.05
N PRO A 131 -16.74 -13.34 6.77
CA PRO A 131 -16.32 -14.38 7.71
C PRO A 131 -15.52 -15.53 7.09
N ASN A 132 -15.76 -15.84 5.81
CA ASN A 132 -15.06 -16.89 5.06
C ASN A 132 -13.74 -16.40 4.41
N ALA A 133 -13.24 -15.22 4.81
CA ALA A 133 -11.95 -14.73 4.36
C ALA A 133 -10.83 -15.69 4.82
N ARG A 134 -9.88 -15.93 3.92
CA ARG A 134 -8.78 -16.87 4.10
C ARG A 134 -7.44 -16.19 3.85
N VAL A 135 -6.41 -16.69 4.51
CA VAL A 135 -5.04 -16.21 4.34
C VAL A 135 -4.53 -16.63 2.95
N LEU A 136 -3.96 -15.69 2.23
CA LEU A 136 -3.31 -15.93 0.96
C LEU A 136 -1.94 -16.55 1.21
N SER A 137 -1.64 -17.67 0.56
CA SER A 137 -0.30 -18.27 0.62
C SER A 137 0.73 -17.37 -0.08
N SER A 138 0.35 -16.79 -1.21
CA SER A 138 1.25 -15.97 -2.03
C SER A 138 0.54 -14.93 -2.90
N ILE A 139 1.20 -13.78 -3.06
CA ILE A 139 0.76 -12.68 -3.93
C ILE A 139 1.92 -12.01 -4.65
N THR A 140 1.61 -11.26 -5.71
CA THR A 140 2.61 -10.43 -6.38
C THR A 140 2.76 -9.06 -5.67
N PRO A 141 3.91 -8.38 -5.81
CA PRO A 141 4.11 -7.03 -5.28
C PRO A 141 3.06 -6.02 -5.77
N LEU A 142 2.61 -6.19 -7.02
CA LEU A 142 1.59 -5.34 -7.62
C LEU A 142 0.24 -5.53 -6.94
N GLU A 143 -0.17 -6.78 -6.69
CA GLU A 143 -1.40 -7.07 -5.93
C GLU A 143 -1.33 -6.58 -4.49
N ALA A 144 -0.18 -6.77 -3.83
CA ALA A 144 0.05 -6.28 -2.48
C ALA A 144 -0.10 -4.76 -2.39
N SER A 145 0.42 -4.05 -3.39
CA SER A 145 0.33 -2.58 -3.48
C SER A 145 -1.11 -2.11 -3.64
N GLU A 146 -1.89 -2.75 -4.51
CA GLU A 146 -3.31 -2.45 -4.73
C GLU A 146 -4.15 -2.75 -3.48
N LEU A 147 -3.91 -3.88 -2.81
CA LEU A 147 -4.59 -4.20 -1.56
C LEU A 147 -4.26 -3.21 -0.44
N THR A 148 -2.99 -2.78 -0.37
CA THR A 148 -2.56 -1.75 0.59
C THR A 148 -3.28 -0.43 0.36
N TYR A 149 -3.39 -0.02 -0.89
CA TYR A 149 -4.04 1.23 -1.26
C TYR A 149 -5.53 1.26 -0.86
N PHE A 150 -6.26 0.17 -1.04
CA PHE A 150 -7.70 0.11 -0.77
C PHE A 150 -8.09 -0.39 0.64
N GLY A 151 -7.13 -0.51 1.57
CA GLY A 151 -7.43 -0.66 3.00
C GLY A 151 -6.87 -1.88 3.72
N SER A 152 -6.11 -2.76 3.06
CA SER A 152 -5.37 -3.83 3.73
C SER A 152 -3.99 -3.29 4.11
N GLU A 153 -3.78 -2.72 5.29
CA GLU A 153 -2.44 -2.19 5.68
C GLU A 153 -1.37 -3.30 5.74
N VAL A 154 -0.72 -3.60 4.61
CA VAL A 154 0.28 -4.66 4.48
C VAL A 154 1.69 -4.07 4.57
N LEU A 155 2.13 -3.31 3.58
CA LEU A 155 3.47 -2.75 3.54
C LEU A 155 3.48 -1.47 2.72
N HIS A 156 4.33 -0.51 3.07
CA HIS A 156 4.48 0.70 2.27
C HIS A 156 4.95 0.33 0.83
N PRO A 157 4.33 0.87 -0.25
CA PRO A 157 4.72 0.54 -1.63
C PRO A 157 6.20 0.74 -1.93
N PHE A 158 6.80 1.85 -1.47
CA PHE A 158 8.24 2.09 -1.61
C PHE A 158 9.11 1.02 -0.94
N THR A 159 8.68 0.44 0.19
CA THR A 159 9.39 -0.68 0.83
C THR A 159 9.36 -1.91 -0.08
N MET A 160 8.18 -2.27 -0.59
CA MET A 160 8.05 -3.42 -1.48
C MET A 160 8.89 -3.25 -2.74
N GLU A 161 8.86 -2.08 -3.37
CA GLU A 161 9.63 -1.77 -4.59
C GLU A 161 11.13 -2.05 -4.40
N ARG A 162 11.71 -1.68 -3.25
CA ARG A 162 13.15 -1.86 -3.00
C ARG A 162 13.57 -3.32 -2.90
N VAL A 163 12.83 -4.10 -2.11
CA VAL A 163 13.17 -5.51 -1.87
C VAL A 163 12.91 -6.33 -3.12
N THR A 164 11.80 -6.04 -3.81
CA THR A 164 11.45 -6.66 -5.09
C THR A 164 12.46 -6.33 -6.18
N ALA A 165 13.03 -5.11 -6.22
CA ALA A 165 14.10 -4.78 -7.16
C ALA A 165 15.39 -5.58 -6.91
N ALA A 166 15.68 -5.94 -5.66
CA ALA A 166 16.72 -6.90 -5.29
C ALA A 166 16.28 -8.37 -5.48
N ARG A 167 15.05 -8.56 -5.96
CA ARG A 167 14.35 -9.82 -6.13
C ARG A 167 14.14 -10.58 -4.82
N ILE A 168 14.28 -10.00 -3.63
CA ILE A 168 14.14 -10.77 -2.40
C ILE A 168 12.63 -10.95 -2.08
N PRO A 169 12.15 -12.18 -1.78
CA PRO A 169 10.78 -12.37 -1.34
C PRO A 169 10.49 -11.66 0.00
N ILE A 170 9.26 -11.18 0.17
CA ILE A 170 8.82 -10.61 1.46
C ILE A 170 7.80 -11.57 2.07
N ARG A 171 7.93 -11.92 3.35
CA ARG A 171 6.96 -12.75 4.05
C ARG A 171 6.28 -11.97 5.18
N ILE A 172 4.96 -11.94 5.17
CA ILE A 172 4.15 -11.40 6.27
C ILE A 172 3.81 -12.54 7.22
N LYS A 173 4.20 -12.42 8.49
CA LYS A 173 3.99 -13.44 9.55
C LYS A 173 3.23 -12.87 10.74
N ASN A 174 2.63 -13.75 11.54
CA ASN A 174 1.95 -13.39 12.78
C ASN A 174 2.87 -13.58 14.00
N THR A 175 3.10 -12.52 14.76
CA THR A 175 3.86 -12.55 16.02
C THR A 175 3.24 -13.49 17.05
N PHE A 176 1.91 -13.63 17.07
CA PHE A 176 1.19 -14.49 18.01
C PHE A 176 1.00 -15.93 17.51
N ALA A 177 1.28 -16.20 16.23
CA ALA A 177 1.19 -17.53 15.63
C ALA A 177 2.43 -17.80 14.74
N PRO A 178 3.62 -17.96 15.34
CA PRO A 178 4.88 -17.99 14.60
C PRO A 178 5.05 -19.19 13.65
N ASP A 179 4.33 -20.29 13.93
CA ASP A 179 4.31 -21.49 13.10
C ASP A 179 3.44 -21.33 11.84
N ASN A 180 2.59 -20.29 11.78
CA ASN A 180 1.80 -20.00 10.59
C ASN A 180 2.74 -19.58 9.44
N PRO A 181 2.65 -20.21 8.25
CA PRO A 181 3.51 -19.85 7.11
C PRO A 181 3.31 -18.41 6.62
N GLY A 182 2.15 -17.83 6.89
CA GLY A 182 1.78 -16.49 6.50
C GLY A 182 1.63 -16.30 4.98
N THR A 183 1.86 -15.08 4.51
CA THR A 183 1.77 -14.74 3.08
C THR A 183 3.13 -14.36 2.53
N VAL A 184 3.50 -14.94 1.38
CA VAL A 184 4.72 -14.59 0.64
C VAL A 184 4.39 -13.65 -0.52
N ILE A 185 5.09 -12.53 -0.59
CA ILE A 185 5.09 -11.60 -1.71
C ILE A 185 6.31 -11.93 -2.59
N LEU A 186 6.07 -12.35 -3.84
CA LEU A 186 7.11 -12.73 -4.79
C LEU A 186 6.75 -12.34 -6.23
N ASP A 187 7.76 -12.20 -7.09
CA ASP A 187 7.62 -11.68 -8.47
C ASP A 187 6.52 -12.37 -9.29
N GLU A 188 6.45 -13.71 -9.21
CA GLU A 188 5.48 -14.51 -9.96
C GLU A 188 4.85 -15.56 -9.05
N VAL A 189 3.52 -15.61 -9.02
CA VAL A 189 2.77 -16.67 -8.36
C VAL A 189 2.40 -17.73 -9.38
N ARG A 190 2.95 -18.93 -9.22
CA ARG A 190 2.58 -20.11 -10.02
C ARG A 190 1.40 -20.82 -9.36
N ASP A 191 0.55 -21.46 -10.16
CA ASP A 191 -0.59 -22.29 -9.72
C ASP A 191 -1.74 -21.54 -9.02
N ARG A 192 -2.34 -20.56 -9.72
CA ARG A 192 -3.62 -19.97 -9.28
C ARG A 192 -4.81 -20.57 -10.00
N HIS A 193 -5.84 -20.89 -9.21
CA HIS A 193 -7.11 -21.42 -9.68
C HIS A 193 -8.05 -20.29 -10.13
N SER A 194 -8.07 -19.16 -9.42
CA SER A 194 -8.81 -17.95 -9.78
C SER A 194 -7.90 -16.80 -10.26
N PRO A 195 -8.31 -16.02 -11.28
CA PRO A 195 -7.62 -14.79 -11.66
C PRO A 195 -7.83 -13.66 -10.64
N VAL A 196 -8.76 -13.83 -9.71
CA VAL A 196 -9.03 -12.89 -8.62
C VAL A 196 -8.35 -13.39 -7.36
N THR A 197 -7.57 -12.52 -6.75
CA THR A 197 -6.77 -12.81 -5.57
C THR A 197 -7.50 -12.42 -4.30
N ALA A 198 -8.09 -11.22 -4.30
CA ALA A 198 -8.74 -10.66 -3.14
C ALA A 198 -9.76 -9.58 -3.52
N VAL A 199 -10.64 -9.27 -2.59
CA VAL A 199 -11.63 -8.20 -2.70
C VAL A 199 -11.54 -7.33 -1.46
N THR A 200 -11.51 -6.01 -1.67
CA THR A 200 -11.40 -5.03 -0.59
C THR A 200 -12.33 -3.84 -0.85
N ALA A 201 -12.57 -3.04 0.18
CA ALA A 201 -13.37 -1.84 0.05
C ALA A 201 -12.90 -0.71 0.96
N LYS A 202 -12.79 0.48 0.38
CA LYS A 202 -12.51 1.75 1.06
C LYS A 202 -13.80 2.54 1.23
N SER A 203 -14.19 2.77 2.49
CA SER A 203 -15.42 3.50 2.85
C SER A 203 -15.14 4.98 3.11
N GLY A 204 -16.19 5.79 3.25
CA GLY A 204 -16.04 7.22 3.52
C GLY A 204 -15.65 8.04 2.29
N ILE A 205 -15.99 7.52 1.10
CA ILE A 205 -15.65 8.14 -0.17
C ILE A 205 -16.71 9.17 -0.56
N THR A 206 -16.25 10.28 -1.12
CA THR A 206 -17.05 11.31 -1.77
C THR A 206 -16.80 11.26 -3.26
N ILE A 207 -17.86 11.14 -4.07
CA ILE A 207 -17.82 11.34 -5.51
C ILE A 207 -18.06 12.82 -5.79
N PHE A 208 -17.26 13.42 -6.67
CA PHE A 208 -17.59 14.70 -7.27
C PHE A 208 -17.43 14.65 -8.78
N SER A 209 -18.37 15.28 -9.48
CA SER A 209 -18.38 15.30 -10.94
C SER A 209 -18.46 16.73 -11.45
N VAL A 210 -17.65 17.04 -12.47
CA VAL A 210 -17.69 18.32 -13.20
C VAL A 210 -18.22 18.03 -14.59
N LEU A 211 -19.44 18.48 -14.86
CA LEU A 211 -20.09 18.38 -16.16
C LEU A 211 -19.85 19.67 -16.95
N SER A 212 -19.28 19.55 -18.14
CA SER A 212 -19.01 20.69 -19.00
C SER A 212 -18.98 20.31 -20.48
N ASN A 213 -19.85 20.94 -21.27
CA ASN A 213 -19.78 20.86 -22.73
C ASN A 213 -18.47 21.43 -23.30
N ARG A 214 -17.72 22.20 -22.47
CA ARG A 214 -16.40 22.73 -22.81
C ARG A 214 -15.29 21.68 -22.71
N MET A 215 -15.60 20.43 -22.35
CA MET A 215 -14.63 19.32 -22.40
C MET A 215 -14.51 18.73 -23.81
N TYR A 216 -15.59 18.82 -24.61
CA TYR A 216 -15.64 18.28 -25.96
C TYR A 216 -14.64 18.99 -26.89
N ASN A 217 -13.69 18.25 -27.46
CA ASN A 217 -12.59 18.76 -28.31
C ASN A 217 -11.73 19.87 -27.67
N ALA A 218 -11.75 20.01 -26.34
CA ALA A 218 -11.02 21.06 -25.65
C ALA A 218 -9.76 20.51 -24.97
N TYR A 219 -8.60 20.94 -25.46
CA TYR A 219 -7.33 20.70 -24.78
C TYR A 219 -7.29 21.45 -23.43
N GLY A 220 -6.70 20.80 -22.42
CA GLY A 220 -6.42 21.41 -21.11
C GLY A 220 -7.59 21.47 -20.13
N PHE A 221 -8.80 20.96 -20.45
CA PHE A 221 -9.89 20.90 -19.48
C PHE A 221 -9.52 20.07 -18.24
N LEU A 222 -9.03 18.85 -18.45
CA LEU A 222 -8.57 17.98 -17.36
C LEU A 222 -7.46 18.63 -16.54
N SER A 223 -6.48 19.27 -17.19
CA SER A 223 -5.40 20.00 -16.49
C SER A 223 -5.94 21.12 -15.61
N ARG A 224 -6.93 21.91 -16.07
CA ARG A 224 -7.55 22.95 -15.24
C ARG A 224 -8.26 22.37 -14.03
N VAL A 225 -8.99 21.27 -14.20
CA VAL A 225 -9.64 20.57 -13.07
C VAL A 225 -8.58 20.12 -12.06
N PHE A 226 -7.55 19.39 -12.50
CA PHE A 226 -6.50 18.90 -11.58
C PHE A 226 -5.68 20.02 -10.94
N ASN A 227 -5.49 21.17 -11.59
CA ASN A 227 -4.85 22.33 -10.97
C ASN A 227 -5.69 22.87 -9.81
N VAL A 228 -7.00 23.02 -9.99
CA VAL A 228 -7.91 23.41 -8.90
C VAL A 228 -7.84 22.40 -7.75
N LEU A 229 -7.85 21.10 -8.06
CA LEU A 229 -7.73 20.06 -7.03
C LEU A 229 -6.41 20.18 -6.25
N ASN A 230 -5.30 20.42 -6.94
CA ASN A 230 -4.00 20.63 -6.34
C ASN A 230 -3.97 21.87 -5.43
N ASP A 231 -4.53 23.00 -5.88
CA ASP A 231 -4.56 24.26 -5.12
C ASP A 231 -5.34 24.12 -3.79
N HIS A 232 -6.32 23.21 -3.75
CA HIS A 232 -7.12 22.91 -2.56
C HIS A 232 -6.66 21.67 -1.78
N GLY A 233 -5.58 21.01 -2.21
CA GLY A 233 -5.06 19.79 -1.57
C GLY A 233 -6.03 18.61 -1.62
N VAL A 234 -6.82 18.49 -2.70
CA VAL A 234 -7.71 17.34 -2.92
C VAL A 234 -6.91 16.17 -3.48
N VAL A 235 -6.77 15.11 -2.69
CA VAL A 235 -6.19 13.84 -3.14
C VAL A 235 -7.30 13.02 -3.80
N VAL A 236 -7.10 12.67 -5.07
CA VAL A 236 -8.06 11.89 -5.86
C VAL A 236 -7.69 10.42 -5.82
N ASP A 237 -8.68 9.54 -5.59
CA ASP A 237 -8.49 8.09 -5.62
C ASP A 237 -8.73 7.50 -7.03
N LEU A 238 -9.97 7.58 -7.51
CA LEU A 238 -10.40 7.12 -8.83
C LEU A 238 -10.82 8.29 -9.72
N VAL A 239 -10.59 8.12 -11.02
CA VAL A 239 -11.06 9.03 -12.08
C VAL A 239 -11.84 8.21 -13.11
N SER A 240 -12.95 8.77 -13.59
CA SER A 240 -13.74 8.26 -14.70
C SER A 240 -14.22 9.43 -15.56
N THR A 241 -14.16 9.28 -16.87
CA THR A 241 -14.46 10.36 -17.81
C THR A 241 -15.51 9.91 -18.82
N SER A 242 -16.41 10.82 -19.16
CA SER A 242 -17.20 10.75 -20.39
C SER A 242 -16.74 11.84 -21.37
N GLU A 243 -17.45 12.00 -22.48
CA GLU A 243 -17.19 13.03 -23.50
C GLU A 243 -17.32 14.46 -22.95
N VAL A 244 -18.15 14.64 -21.92
CA VAL A 244 -18.52 15.95 -21.36
C VAL A 244 -18.40 16.03 -19.85
N SER A 245 -17.91 14.99 -19.18
CA SER A 245 -17.77 15.02 -17.72
C SER A 245 -16.53 14.31 -17.24
N ILE A 246 -16.03 14.77 -16.10
CA ILE A 246 -15.07 14.06 -15.27
C ILE A 246 -15.71 13.79 -13.92
N SER A 247 -15.66 12.54 -13.47
CA SER A 247 -16.04 12.13 -12.13
C SER A 247 -14.81 11.63 -11.39
N CYS A 248 -14.62 12.13 -10.19
CA CYS A 248 -13.50 11.80 -9.34
C CYS A 248 -14.00 11.35 -7.97
N THR A 249 -13.18 10.60 -7.25
CA THR A 249 -13.42 10.25 -5.85
C THR A 249 -12.36 10.84 -4.96
N ALA A 250 -12.74 11.20 -3.74
CA ALA A 250 -11.83 11.63 -2.68
C ALA A 250 -12.36 11.20 -1.31
N GLU A 251 -11.46 10.89 -0.40
CA GLU A 251 -11.79 10.54 0.99
C GLU A 251 -12.21 11.76 1.82
N ARG A 252 -11.54 12.89 1.62
CA ARG A 252 -11.81 14.13 2.36
C ARG A 252 -12.86 14.99 1.69
N ALA A 253 -14.09 14.87 2.14
CA ALA A 253 -15.18 15.70 1.64
C ALA A 253 -14.93 17.21 1.85
N ASP A 254 -14.29 17.59 2.96
CA ASP A 254 -14.08 19.00 3.31
C ASP A 254 -13.16 19.74 2.33
N THR A 255 -12.16 19.06 1.74
CA THR A 255 -11.30 19.66 0.72
C THR A 255 -12.05 19.80 -0.61
N VAL A 256 -12.88 18.82 -0.96
CA VAL A 256 -13.75 18.86 -2.15
C VAL A 256 -14.75 20.03 -2.06
N TYR A 257 -15.39 20.23 -0.90
CA TYR A 257 -16.32 21.35 -0.70
C TYR A 257 -15.63 22.72 -0.80
N ARG A 258 -14.38 22.85 -0.36
CA ARG A 258 -13.60 24.09 -0.54
C ARG A 258 -13.28 24.35 -2.02
N ALA A 259 -12.95 23.30 -2.76
CA ALA A 259 -12.66 23.38 -4.20
C ALA A 259 -13.91 23.68 -5.05
N ARG A 260 -15.12 23.44 -4.52
CA ARG A 260 -16.39 23.55 -5.25
C ARG A 260 -16.53 24.86 -6.03
N ALA A 261 -16.32 26.00 -5.37
CA ALA A 261 -16.53 27.31 -6.00
C ALA A 261 -15.59 27.55 -7.19
N ASP A 262 -14.39 26.98 -7.18
CA ASP A 262 -13.45 27.09 -8.30
C ASP A 262 -13.75 26.06 -9.40
N LEU A 263 -14.20 24.86 -9.03
CA LEU A 263 -14.67 23.86 -9.98
C LEU A 263 -15.94 24.31 -10.73
N GLU A 264 -16.85 25.02 -10.06
CA GLU A 264 -18.07 25.59 -10.65
C GLU A 264 -17.77 26.63 -11.75
N LYS A 265 -16.58 27.23 -11.76
CA LYS A 265 -16.13 28.09 -12.87
C LYS A 265 -15.86 27.31 -14.17
N LEU A 266 -15.62 26.00 -14.06
CA LEU A 266 -15.25 25.11 -15.17
C LEU A 266 -16.46 24.35 -15.72
N GLY A 267 -17.48 24.08 -14.89
CA GLY A 267 -18.69 23.35 -15.26
C GLY A 267 -19.63 23.15 -14.08
N ASP A 268 -20.73 22.44 -14.29
CA ASP A 268 -21.69 22.12 -13.24
C ASP A 268 -21.11 21.05 -12.31
N VAL A 269 -21.10 21.32 -11.00
CA VAL A 269 -20.50 20.45 -10.00
C VAL A 269 -21.58 19.72 -9.19
N SER A 270 -21.48 18.40 -9.16
CA SER A 270 -22.23 17.54 -8.23
C SER A 270 -21.29 16.89 -7.24
N ILE A 271 -21.72 16.73 -5.98
CA ILE A 271 -20.95 16.12 -4.90
C ILE A 271 -21.88 15.17 -4.15
N VAL A 272 -21.46 13.91 -3.99
CA VAL A 272 -22.22 12.84 -3.34
C VAL A 272 -21.33 12.14 -2.32
N GLN A 273 -21.73 12.15 -1.06
CA GLN A 273 -21.02 11.51 0.04
C GLN A 273 -21.55 10.10 0.34
N GLU A 274 -21.00 9.46 1.37
CA GLU A 274 -21.45 8.15 1.88
C GLU A 274 -21.37 7.06 0.82
N ARG A 275 -20.20 7.01 0.16
CA ARG A 275 -19.87 5.99 -0.83
C ARG A 275 -18.70 5.13 -0.36
N SER A 276 -18.59 3.98 -1.00
CA SER A 276 -17.45 3.08 -0.85
C SER A 276 -16.91 2.73 -2.22
N ILE A 277 -15.58 2.74 -2.34
CA ILE A 277 -14.88 2.10 -3.45
C ILE A 277 -14.77 0.62 -3.12
N LEU A 278 -15.28 -0.23 -3.99
CA LEU A 278 -15.11 -1.67 -3.98
C LEU A 278 -14.07 -2.02 -5.04
N ALA A 279 -13.00 -2.71 -4.65
CA ALA A 279 -11.92 -3.11 -5.53
C ALA A 279 -11.74 -4.63 -5.53
N MET A 280 -11.77 -5.21 -6.72
CA MET A 280 -11.39 -6.59 -6.96
C MET A 280 -9.96 -6.60 -7.50
N VAL A 281 -9.06 -7.30 -6.82
CA VAL A 281 -7.62 -7.31 -7.11
C VAL A 281 -7.20 -8.70 -7.59
N GLY A 282 -6.44 -8.76 -8.67
CA GLY A 282 -5.90 -10.01 -9.19
C GLY A 282 -5.04 -9.85 -10.44
N THR A 283 -4.12 -10.78 -10.64
CA THR A 283 -3.24 -10.78 -11.82
C THR A 283 -3.86 -11.58 -12.96
N GLY A 284 -3.74 -11.08 -14.19
CA GLY A 284 -4.21 -11.80 -15.39
C GLY A 284 -5.71 -11.67 -15.68
N MET A 285 -6.43 -10.80 -14.95
CA MET A 285 -7.87 -10.57 -15.16
C MET A 285 -8.20 -10.10 -16.59
N LYS A 286 -7.30 -9.40 -17.27
CA LYS A 286 -7.45 -9.00 -18.68
C LYS A 286 -7.52 -10.19 -19.65
N TYR A 287 -6.80 -11.27 -19.36
CA TYR A 287 -6.78 -12.48 -20.21
C TYR A 287 -7.91 -13.44 -19.86
N ALA A 288 -8.53 -13.26 -18.69
CA ALA A 288 -9.68 -14.02 -18.23
C ALA A 288 -10.99 -13.35 -18.67
N VAL A 289 -11.44 -13.67 -19.89
CA VAL A 289 -12.71 -13.19 -20.45
C VAL A 289 -13.86 -13.47 -19.47
N GLY A 290 -14.68 -12.44 -19.23
CA GLY A 290 -15.87 -12.55 -18.37
C GLY A 290 -15.64 -12.17 -16.90
N THR A 291 -14.40 -11.94 -16.44
CA THR A 291 -14.11 -11.56 -15.05
C THR A 291 -14.90 -10.33 -14.59
N ALA A 292 -14.83 -9.22 -15.33
CA ALA A 292 -15.63 -8.02 -15.03
C ALA A 292 -17.14 -8.29 -15.11
N GLY A 293 -17.59 -9.07 -16.10
CA GLY A 293 -19.00 -9.43 -16.27
C GLY A 293 -19.54 -10.23 -15.08
N ARG A 294 -18.77 -11.19 -14.55
CA ARG A 294 -19.13 -11.95 -13.35
C ARG A 294 -19.18 -11.07 -12.11
N MET A 295 -18.24 -10.12 -11.96
CA MET A 295 -18.25 -9.16 -10.85
C MET A 295 -19.54 -8.33 -10.87
N PHE A 296 -19.89 -7.73 -12.00
CA PHE A 296 -21.11 -6.93 -12.11
C PHE A 296 -22.39 -7.77 -12.02
N ALA A 297 -22.38 -9.01 -12.52
CA ALA A 297 -23.48 -9.94 -12.34
C ALA A 297 -23.69 -10.31 -10.86
N ALA A 298 -22.60 -10.51 -10.09
CA ALA A 298 -22.68 -10.77 -8.65
C ALA A 298 -23.31 -9.58 -7.89
N LEU A 299 -22.87 -8.36 -8.21
CA LEU A 299 -23.45 -7.13 -7.63
C LEU A 299 -24.91 -6.94 -8.02
N ALA A 300 -25.26 -7.15 -9.29
CA ALA A 300 -26.63 -7.08 -9.77
C ALA A 300 -27.53 -8.13 -9.11
N GLY A 301 -27.05 -9.38 -8.96
CA GLY A 301 -27.76 -10.44 -8.25
C GLY A 301 -27.98 -10.13 -6.77
N ALA A 302 -27.08 -9.35 -6.16
CA ALA A 302 -27.26 -8.81 -4.82
C ALA A 302 -28.14 -7.54 -4.79
N GLY A 303 -28.65 -7.05 -5.91
CA GLY A 303 -29.47 -5.84 -5.99
C GLY A 303 -28.71 -4.55 -5.69
N ILE A 304 -27.41 -4.51 -5.97
CA ILE A 304 -26.52 -3.38 -5.66
C ILE A 304 -26.33 -2.55 -6.93
N ASN A 305 -26.60 -1.26 -6.84
CA ASN A 305 -26.37 -0.32 -7.94
C ASN A 305 -24.93 0.17 -7.95
N ILE A 306 -24.38 0.36 -9.16
CA ILE A 306 -23.01 0.87 -9.37
C ILE A 306 -23.11 2.30 -9.88
N GLU A 307 -22.42 3.23 -9.22
CA GLU A 307 -22.46 4.66 -9.56
C GLU A 307 -21.29 5.10 -10.42
N MET A 308 -20.14 4.43 -10.29
CA MET A 308 -18.92 4.73 -11.04
C MET A 308 -18.11 3.45 -11.21
N ILE A 309 -17.45 3.32 -12.37
CA ILE A 309 -16.54 2.21 -12.67
C ILE A 309 -15.19 2.81 -13.07
N SER A 310 -14.11 2.21 -12.58
CA SER A 310 -12.75 2.56 -12.96
C SER A 310 -11.92 1.29 -13.10
N GLN A 311 -11.27 1.14 -14.25
CA GLN A 311 -10.32 0.06 -14.52
C GLN A 311 -9.13 0.67 -15.23
N GLY A 312 -7.96 0.61 -14.59
CA GLY A 312 -6.71 1.13 -15.14
C GLY A 312 -6.07 0.18 -16.14
N ALA A 313 -5.09 0.70 -16.89
CA ALA A 313 -4.26 -0.09 -17.81
C ALA A 313 -3.33 -1.09 -17.11
N SER A 314 -3.12 -0.94 -15.80
CA SER A 314 -2.34 -1.87 -14.99
C SER A 314 -3.05 -3.22 -14.83
N GLU A 315 -4.38 -3.28 -15.06
CA GLU A 315 -5.20 -4.50 -15.17
C GLU A 315 -5.17 -5.44 -13.96
N ILE A 316 -4.60 -4.97 -12.84
CA ILE A 316 -4.52 -5.66 -11.56
C ILE A 316 -5.76 -5.38 -10.70
N ASN A 317 -6.47 -4.29 -10.97
CA ASN A 317 -7.68 -3.92 -10.24
C ASN A 317 -8.87 -3.68 -11.18
N ILE A 318 -10.07 -4.03 -10.70
CA ILE A 318 -11.34 -3.54 -11.21
C ILE A 318 -12.04 -2.88 -10.03
N SER A 319 -12.29 -1.58 -10.14
CA SER A 319 -12.88 -0.80 -9.06
C SER A 319 -14.24 -0.25 -9.47
N CYS A 320 -15.16 -0.22 -8.52
CA CYS A 320 -16.45 0.43 -8.70
C CYS A 320 -16.87 1.15 -7.42
N VAL A 321 -17.71 2.17 -7.57
CA VAL A 321 -18.24 2.93 -6.45
C VAL A 321 -19.70 2.56 -6.23
N ILE A 322 -20.02 2.26 -4.98
CA ILE A 322 -21.34 1.86 -4.51
C ILE A 322 -21.72 2.69 -3.28
N LYS A 323 -22.98 2.60 -2.85
CA LYS A 323 -23.41 3.19 -1.59
C LYS A 323 -22.69 2.53 -0.41
N ALA A 324 -22.34 3.32 0.61
CA ALA A 324 -21.65 2.82 1.78
C ALA A 324 -22.43 1.71 2.51
N GLU A 325 -23.76 1.80 2.56
CA GLU A 325 -24.64 0.79 3.17
C GLU A 325 -24.55 -0.61 2.51
N ASP A 326 -24.20 -0.67 1.23
CA ASP A 326 -24.12 -1.92 0.46
C ASP A 326 -22.74 -2.60 0.57
N THR A 327 -21.76 -1.98 1.24
CA THR A 327 -20.35 -2.40 1.22
C THR A 327 -20.16 -3.86 1.63
N GLU A 328 -20.70 -4.26 2.78
CA GLU A 328 -20.53 -5.63 3.27
C GLU A 328 -21.22 -6.66 2.37
N LYS A 329 -22.41 -6.33 1.89
CA LYS A 329 -23.18 -7.18 0.98
C LYS A 329 -22.43 -7.39 -0.34
N ALA A 330 -21.83 -6.32 -0.88
CA ALA A 330 -21.03 -6.35 -2.10
C ALA A 330 -19.77 -7.19 -1.93
N LEU A 331 -19.02 -7.00 -0.84
CA LEU A 331 -17.82 -7.78 -0.52
C LEU A 331 -18.14 -9.27 -0.46
N ARG A 332 -19.19 -9.65 0.27
CA ARG A 332 -19.61 -11.06 0.38
C ARG A 332 -20.05 -11.64 -0.96
N ALA A 333 -20.83 -10.90 -1.74
CA ALA A 333 -21.31 -11.36 -3.04
C ALA A 333 -20.16 -11.64 -4.03
N ILE A 334 -19.16 -10.75 -4.10
CA ILE A 334 -18.00 -10.97 -4.97
C ILE A 334 -17.13 -12.10 -4.40
N HIS A 335 -16.86 -12.10 -3.09
CA HIS A 335 -16.05 -13.14 -2.47
C HIS A 335 -16.64 -14.54 -2.70
N GLN A 336 -17.95 -14.69 -2.56
CA GLN A 336 -18.65 -15.94 -2.86
C GLN A 336 -18.47 -16.41 -4.31
N VAL A 337 -18.56 -15.51 -5.29
CA VAL A 337 -18.48 -15.89 -6.70
C VAL A 337 -17.07 -16.26 -7.14
N PHE A 338 -16.04 -15.69 -6.51
CA PHE A 338 -14.67 -15.80 -6.99
C PHE A 338 -13.72 -16.58 -6.07
N LEU A 339 -14.06 -16.71 -4.79
CA LEU A 339 -13.12 -17.10 -3.73
C LEU A 339 -13.71 -18.10 -2.72
N GLU A 340 -15.03 -18.35 -2.71
CA GLU A 340 -15.62 -19.48 -1.98
C GLU A 340 -15.51 -20.77 -2.83
N GLY A 341 -14.87 -21.81 -2.28
CA GLY A 341 -14.68 -23.11 -2.96
C GLY A 341 -13.26 -23.43 -3.42
N GLU A 342 -12.28 -22.55 -3.14
CA GLU A 342 -10.85 -22.84 -3.24
C GLU A 342 -10.26 -23.36 -1.92
#